data_AF-A0A8I2D9Y4-F1
#
_entry.id   AF-A0A8I2D9Y4-F1
#
_cell.length_a   1.000
_cell.length_b   1.000
_cell.length_c   1.000
_cell.angle_alpha   90.00
_cell.angle_beta   90.00
_cell.angle_gamma   90.00
#
_symmetry.space_group_name_H-M   'P 1'
#
loop_
_entity.id
_entity.type
_entity.pdbx_description
1 polymer ?
#
loop_
_entity_poly.entity_id
_entity_poly.type
_entity_poly.pdbx_seq_one_letter_code
_entity_poly.pdbx_strand_id
1 'polypeptide(L)'
;MTYITVKKHTVRKALSMGFEKVFDDRGYDAGAYYIKDGKKWIFDINALKQKQNIFSDNELKELGYDVDTYKSVAKELDEMSIIYQDIVIEDGEAIYLEGGMYLYPDGSIR
;
A
#
# COMPACT_ATOMS: atom_id res chain seq x y z
N MET A 1 -13.72 5.04 -16.07
CA MET A 1 -12.60 4.42 -15.36
C MET A 1 -12.18 5.29 -14.19
N THR A 2 -12.58 4.93 -12.97
CA THR A 2 -12.10 5.56 -11.73
C THR A 2 -10.91 4.75 -11.23
N TYR A 3 -9.70 5.28 -11.39
CA TYR A 3 -8.49 4.67 -10.83
C TYR A 3 -8.56 4.80 -9.31
N ILE A 4 -9.01 3.73 -8.63
CA ILE A 4 -8.96 3.67 -7.17
C ILE A 4 -7.47 3.58 -6.80
N THR A 5 -6.85 4.72 -6.48
CA THR A 5 -5.45 4.75 -6.07
C THR A 5 -5.37 4.14 -4.68
N VAL A 6 -5.14 2.83 -4.60
CA VAL A 6 -4.92 2.16 -3.32
C VAL A 6 -3.61 2.72 -2.76
N LYS A 7 -3.71 3.61 -1.77
CA LYS A 7 -2.53 4.12 -1.07
C LYS A 7 -1.82 2.93 -0.43
N LYS A 8 -0.63 2.62 -0.94
CA LYS A 8 0.17 1.44 -0.56
C LYS A 8 0.53 1.40 0.94
N HIS A 9 0.59 2.57 1.57
CA HIS A 9 1.07 2.73 2.94
C HIS A 9 0.03 3.50 3.75
N THR A 10 -0.81 2.75 4.48
CA THR A 10 -1.89 3.29 5.31
C THR A 10 -1.58 3.15 6.79
N VAL A 11 -2.30 3.92 7.62
CA VAL A 11 -2.26 3.81 9.09
C VAL A 11 -2.47 2.36 9.55
N ARG A 12 -3.42 1.65 8.94
CA ARG A 12 -3.73 0.27 9.29
C ARG A 12 -2.55 -0.67 9.11
N LYS A 13 -1.78 -0.50 8.03
CA LYS A 13 -0.58 -1.31 7.77
C LYS A 13 0.54 -0.94 8.76
N ALA A 14 0.71 0.33 9.10
CA ALA A 14 1.67 0.76 10.13
C ALA A 14 1.37 0.08 11.48
N LEU A 15 0.11 0.15 11.94
CA LEU A 15 -0.33 -0.49 13.17
C LEU A 15 -0.15 -2.03 13.12
N SER A 16 -0.50 -2.66 11.99
CA SER A 16 -0.34 -4.10 11.79
C SER A 16 1.12 -4.55 11.83
N MET A 17 2.07 -3.69 11.49
CA MET A 17 3.51 -3.98 11.55
C MET A 17 4.13 -3.63 12.91
N GLY A 18 3.33 -3.15 13.86
CA GLY A 18 3.76 -2.80 15.20
C GLY A 18 4.37 -1.40 15.31
N PHE A 19 4.06 -0.48 14.38
CA PHE A 19 4.38 0.93 14.59
C PHE A 19 3.41 1.53 15.60
N GLU A 20 3.94 2.28 16.54
CA GLU A 20 3.18 2.97 17.57
C GLU A 20 2.78 4.37 17.07
N LYS A 21 1.54 4.76 17.36
CA LYS A 21 1.04 6.09 17.02
C LYS A 21 1.58 7.11 18.02
N VAL A 22 2.29 8.11 17.52
CA VAL A 22 2.78 9.25 18.29
C VAL A 22 2.06 10.50 17.79
N PHE A 23 1.41 11.21 18.72
CA PHE A 23 0.78 12.49 18.43
C PHE A 23 1.85 13.58 18.37
N ASP A 24 1.94 14.26 17.23
CA ASP A 24 2.84 15.38 16.98
C ASP A 24 2.17 16.29 15.95
N ASP A 25 2.07 17.59 16.27
CA ASP A 25 1.43 18.61 15.42
C ASP A 25 1.98 18.66 13.97
N ARG A 26 3.15 18.07 13.70
CA ARG A 26 3.75 18.00 12.35
C ARG A 26 3.39 16.73 11.57
N GLY A 27 2.53 15.86 12.12
CA GLY A 27 2.14 14.58 11.53
C GLY A 27 1.24 14.68 10.29
N TYR A 28 1.23 13.63 9.47
CA TYR A 28 0.51 13.59 8.19
C TYR A 28 -1.02 13.41 8.33
N ASP A 29 -1.48 12.75 9.40
CA ASP A 29 -2.89 12.36 9.57
C ASP A 29 -3.39 12.80 10.95
N ALA A 30 -4.02 13.97 11.00
CA ALA A 30 -4.49 14.64 12.22
C ALA A 30 -3.39 14.92 13.27
N GLY A 31 -2.17 15.24 12.83
CA GLY A 31 -1.07 15.52 13.75
C GLY A 31 -0.58 14.26 14.48
N ALA A 32 -0.45 13.15 13.76
CA ALA A 32 0.24 11.97 14.27
C ALA A 32 1.22 11.41 13.25
N TYR A 33 2.37 10.95 13.74
CA TYR A 33 3.28 10.08 13.00
C TYR A 33 3.33 8.72 13.69
N TYR A 34 3.81 7.71 12.99
CA TYR A 34 3.94 6.37 13.54
C TYR A 34 5.43 6.06 13.64
N ILE A 35 5.88 5.51 14.77
CA ILE A 35 7.28 5.21 15.01
C ILE A 35 7.45 3.75 15.45
N LYS A 36 8.53 3.13 15.03
CA LYS A 36 8.94 1.79 15.47
C LYS A 36 10.45 1.75 15.53
N ASP A 37 11.02 1.29 16.64
CA ASP A 37 12.48 1.21 16.82
C ASP A 37 13.21 2.54 16.53
N GLY A 38 12.59 3.67 16.87
CA GLY A 38 13.13 5.01 16.59
C GLY A 38 12.99 5.49 15.14
N LYS A 39 12.38 4.69 14.25
CA LYS A 39 12.18 5.03 12.84
C LYS A 39 10.73 5.40 12.53
N LYS A 40 10.53 6.48 11.77
CA LYS A 40 9.23 7.03 11.39
C LYS A 40 8.66 6.31 10.17
N TRP A 41 7.37 5.98 10.26
CA TRP A 41 6.60 5.41 9.17
C TRP A 41 6.44 6.40 8.01
N ILE A 42 6.62 5.90 6.80
CA ILE A 42 6.49 6.69 5.57
C ILE A 42 5.16 6.32 4.90
N PHE A 43 4.27 7.30 4.74
CA PHE A 43 3.02 7.14 3.99
C PHE A 43 3.22 7.34 2.49
N ASP A 44 4.05 8.31 2.12
CA ASP A 44 4.36 8.62 0.74
C ASP A 44 5.79 9.14 0.68
N ILE A 45 6.69 8.34 0.11
CA ILE A 45 8.09 8.71 0.00
C ILE A 45 8.30 9.89 -0.96
N ASN A 46 7.49 10.02 -2.01
CA ASN A 46 7.62 11.10 -3.00
C ASN A 46 7.17 12.44 -2.42
N ALA A 47 6.03 12.45 -1.71
CA ALA A 47 5.56 13.65 -1.01
C ALA A 47 6.56 14.10 0.07
N LEU A 48 7.12 13.15 0.82
CA LEU A 48 8.12 13.41 1.83
C LEU A 48 9.41 14.00 1.23
N LYS A 49 9.89 13.42 0.13
CA LYS A 49 11.05 13.89 -0.64
C LYS A 49 10.85 15.31 -1.15
N GLN A 50 9.72 15.61 -1.77
CA GLN A 50 9.41 16.97 -2.26
C GLN A 50 9.35 17.98 -1.12
N LYS A 51 8.70 17.63 0.00
CA LYS A 51 8.56 18.53 1.16
C LYS A 51 9.91 18.83 1.82
N GLN A 52 10.80 17.85 1.87
CA GLN A 52 12.14 17.99 2.48
C GLN A 52 13.20 18.40 1.45
N ASN A 53 12.84 18.53 0.17
CA ASN A 53 13.75 18.75 -0.96
C ASN A 53 14.89 17.71 -1.05
N ILE A 54 14.57 16.45 -0.75
CA ILE A 54 15.49 15.32 -0.73
C ILE A 54 15.26 14.44 -1.95
N PHE A 55 16.33 13.97 -2.57
CA PHE A 55 16.25 13.09 -3.74
C PHE A 55 16.67 11.66 -3.42
N SER A 56 17.48 11.48 -2.37
CA SER A 56 18.05 10.19 -2.01
C SER A 56 17.30 9.50 -0.88
N ASP A 57 17.13 8.19 -1.01
CA ASP A 57 16.56 7.34 0.04
C ASP A 57 17.44 7.31 1.29
N ASN A 58 18.76 7.45 1.12
CA ASN A 58 19.71 7.41 2.23
C ASN A 58 19.54 8.61 3.17
N GLU A 59 19.31 9.81 2.62
CA GLU A 59 19.06 11.02 3.40
C GLU A 59 17.77 10.90 4.23
N LEU A 60 16.75 10.20 3.71
CA LEU A 60 15.55 9.90 4.50
C LEU A 60 15.85 8.94 5.66
N LYS A 61 16.75 7.96 5.48
CA LYS A 61 17.19 7.10 6.58
C LYS A 61 17.94 7.88 7.65
N GLU A 62 18.78 8.83 7.25
CA GLU A 62 19.51 9.72 8.17
C GLU A 62 18.58 10.62 8.98
N LEU A 63 17.44 11.02 8.40
CA LEU A 63 16.36 11.72 9.11
C LEU A 63 15.52 10.81 10.02
N GLY A 64 15.84 9.53 10.09
CA GLY A 64 15.15 8.55 10.92
C GLY A 64 13.85 8.03 10.30
N TYR A 65 13.69 8.04 8.98
CA TYR A 65 12.54 7.41 8.32
C TYR A 65 12.82 5.95 7.97
N ASP A 66 11.80 5.09 8.11
CA ASP A 66 11.90 3.66 7.82
C ASP A 66 11.70 3.35 6.33
N VAL A 67 12.71 3.70 5.53
CA VAL A 67 12.68 3.49 4.07
C VAL A 67 12.71 1.99 3.70
N ASP A 68 13.40 1.17 4.50
CA ASP A 68 13.49 -0.27 4.25
C ASP A 68 12.12 -0.93 4.35
N THR A 69 11.35 -0.64 5.41
CA THR A 69 9.99 -1.17 5.55
C THR A 69 9.07 -0.63 4.46
N TYR A 70 9.20 0.65 4.08
CA TYR A 70 8.44 1.22 2.97
C TYR A 70 8.64 0.43 1.66
N LYS A 71 9.89 0.12 1.30
CA LYS A 71 10.20 -0.65 0.08
C LYS A 71 9.69 -2.09 0.15
N SER A 72 9.84 -2.75 1.31
CA SER A 72 9.34 -4.12 1.50
C SER A 72 7.83 -4.22 1.29
N VAL A 73 7.05 -3.30 1.85
CA VAL A 73 5.58 -3.26 1.65
C VAL A 73 5.21 -2.97 0.21
N ALA A 74 5.95 -2.10 -0.46
CA ALA A 74 5.73 -1.81 -1.87
C ALA A 74 5.94 -3.06 -2.73
N LYS A 75 6.90 -3.92 -2.37
CA LYS A 75 7.19 -5.18 -3.05
C LYS A 75 6.13 -6.26 -2.78
N GLU A 76 5.69 -6.42 -1.52
CA GLU A 76 4.61 -7.39 -1.18
C GLU A 76 3.31 -7.11 -1.96
N LEU A 77 2.94 -5.83 -2.12
CA LEU A 77 1.76 -5.45 -2.87
C LEU A 77 1.93 -5.62 -4.37
N ASP A 78 3.15 -5.43 -4.90
CA ASP A 78 3.47 -5.68 -6.31
C ASP A 78 3.21 -7.16 -6.66
N GLU A 79 3.72 -8.07 -5.83
CA GLU A 79 3.52 -9.51 -5.97
C GLU A 79 2.03 -9.90 -5.85
N MET A 80 1.29 -9.32 -4.89
CA MET A 80 -0.16 -9.53 -4.79
C MET A 80 -0.93 -8.95 -5.99
N SER A 81 -0.54 -7.79 -6.51
CA SER A 81 -1.20 -7.21 -7.68
C SER A 81 -0.93 -8.01 -8.96
N ILE A 82 0.19 -8.71 -9.08
CA ILE A 82 0.46 -9.62 -10.21
C ILE A 82 -0.53 -10.80 -10.19
N ILE A 83 -0.78 -11.40 -9.02
CA ILE A 83 -1.76 -12.50 -8.91
C ILE A 83 -3.19 -12.03 -9.20
N TYR A 84 -3.56 -10.79 -8.85
CA TYR A 84 -4.87 -10.21 -9.21
C TYR A 84 -4.96 -9.77 -10.68
N GLN A 85 -3.83 -9.55 -11.34
CA GLN A 85 -3.78 -9.13 -12.74
C GLN A 85 -4.21 -10.26 -13.69
N ASP A 86 -3.88 -11.52 -13.36
CA ASP A 86 -4.39 -12.70 -14.09
C ASP A 86 -5.89 -12.96 -13.85
N ILE A 87 -6.47 -12.35 -12.83
CA ILE A 87 -7.91 -12.42 -12.49
C ILE A 87 -8.63 -11.13 -12.87
N VAL A 88 -8.03 -10.27 -13.71
CA VAL A 88 -8.76 -9.12 -14.28
C VAL A 88 -9.87 -9.68 -15.16
N ILE A 89 -11.05 -9.78 -14.57
CA ILE A 89 -12.29 -10.13 -15.25
C ILE A 89 -12.59 -8.97 -16.20
N GLU A 90 -12.44 -9.20 -17.50
CA GLU A 90 -13.04 -8.31 -18.49
C GLU A 90 -14.55 -8.31 -18.28
N ASP A 91 -15.13 -7.11 -18.14
CA ASP A 91 -16.55 -6.90 -17.88
C ASP A 91 -17.39 -7.59 -18.96
N GLY A 92 -17.93 -8.78 -18.66
CA GLY A 92 -18.79 -9.54 -19.56
C GLY A 92 -18.43 -11.01 -19.77
N GLU A 93 -17.25 -11.49 -19.37
CA GLU A 93 -16.86 -12.89 -19.61
C GLU A 93 -17.27 -13.85 -18.48
N ALA A 94 -17.71 -15.05 -18.86
CA ALA A 94 -18.05 -16.10 -17.92
C ALA A 94 -16.80 -16.85 -17.46
N ILE A 95 -16.61 -16.97 -16.15
CA ILE A 95 -15.44 -17.59 -15.54
C ILE A 95 -15.65 -19.09 -15.49
N TYR A 96 -14.74 -19.87 -16.08
CA TYR A 96 -14.77 -21.32 -15.94
C TYR A 96 -14.47 -21.74 -14.50
N LEU A 97 -15.39 -22.51 -13.93
CA LEU A 97 -15.24 -23.21 -12.67
C LEU A 97 -14.94 -24.69 -12.93
N GLU A 98 -14.24 -25.32 -11.99
CA GLU A 98 -13.96 -26.75 -12.06
C GLU A 98 -15.26 -27.57 -12.17
N GLY A 99 -15.25 -28.63 -12.99
CA GLY A 99 -16.41 -29.50 -13.19
C GLY A 99 -17.36 -29.08 -14.32
N GLY A 100 -16.93 -28.19 -15.22
CA GLY A 100 -17.72 -27.81 -16.41
C GLY A 100 -18.75 -26.72 -16.16
N MET A 101 -18.66 -26.03 -15.01
CA MET A 101 -19.54 -24.95 -14.64
C MET A 101 -18.93 -23.60 -15.02
N TYR A 102 -19.77 -22.60 -15.27
CA TYR A 102 -19.36 -21.23 -15.59
C TYR A 102 -20.04 -20.25 -14.64
N LEU A 103 -19.26 -19.34 -14.05
CA LEU A 103 -19.76 -18.20 -13.26
C LEU A 103 -19.91 -16.98 -14.17
N TYR A 104 -21.13 -16.52 -14.34
CA TYR A 104 -21.47 -15.38 -15.17
C TYR A 104 -21.46 -14.07 -14.36
N PRO A 105 -21.30 -12.89 -15.03
CA PRO A 105 -21.31 -11.59 -14.36
C PRO A 105 -22.60 -11.25 -13.60
N ASP A 106 -23.72 -11.91 -13.93
CA ASP A 106 -25.00 -11.79 -13.21
C ASP A 106 -25.04 -12.64 -11.92
N GLY A 107 -23.94 -13.32 -11.59
CA GLY A 107 -23.82 -14.22 -10.45
C GLY A 107 -24.43 -15.60 -10.68
N SER A 108 -24.95 -15.89 -11.88
CA SER A 108 -25.45 -17.22 -12.23
C SER A 108 -24.30 -18.21 -12.40
N ILE A 109 -24.53 -19.47 -12.01
CA ILE A 109 -23.63 -20.60 -12.29
C ILE A 109 -24.36 -21.57 -13.22
N ARG A 110 -23.77 -21.94 -14.36
CA ARG A 110 -24.37 -22.86 -15.35
C ARG A 110 -23.39 -23.89 -15.87
#